data_AF-A0AAV8Z271-F1
#
_entry.id   AF-A0AAV8Z271-F1
#
_cell.length_a   1.000
_cell.length_b   1.000
_cell.length_c   1.000
_cell.angle_alpha   90.00
_cell.angle_beta   90.00
_cell.angle_gamma   90.00
#
_symmetry.space_group_name_H-M   'P 1'
#
loop_
_entity.id
_entity.type
_entity.pdbx_description
1 polymer ?
#
loop_
_entity_poly.entity_id
_entity_poly.type
_entity_poly.pdbx_seq_one_letter_code
_entity_poly.pdbx_strand_id
1 'polypeptide(L)'
;MNTVLLALVDASYRFIYIDVETNGRMNDASILSKSLFNEKLITNAFNFLLNRSDDVFPLRTNLLKPYSRIGTLSQKQKIFNYRLSRVRRIVENVFGILVSRFRIFERPISVSLDKINAIVRASCALHNWLRTTSTAYISAGMIDTETWMRVRLRSDQQVQGLVDVTKNIASNNHYRNAAAVRDKFAEYFSGNGSVSWQNTMIH
;
A
#
# COMPACT_ATOMS: atom_id res chain seq x y z
N MET A 1 0.35 16.63 -17.89
CA MET A 1 1.43 15.76 -17.39
C MET A 1 1.06 15.34 -15.99
N ASN A 2 1.25 14.07 -15.65
CA ASN A 2 0.84 13.51 -14.36
C ASN A 2 2.09 13.16 -13.55
N THR A 3 2.05 13.42 -12.25
CA THR A 3 3.10 12.99 -11.31
C THR A 3 2.63 11.72 -10.62
N VAL A 4 3.50 10.71 -10.54
CA VAL A 4 3.24 9.43 -9.89
C VAL A 4 4.05 9.36 -8.61
N LEU A 5 3.38 9.06 -7.50
CA LEU A 5 4.01 8.79 -6.20
C LEU A 5 3.94 7.29 -5.91
N LEU A 6 5.10 6.63 -5.91
CA LEU A 6 5.27 5.28 -5.38
C LEU A 6 5.66 5.39 -3.91
N ALA A 7 5.04 4.57 -3.04
CA ALA A 7 5.32 4.63 -1.61
C ALA A 7 5.33 3.24 -0.95
N LEU A 8 6.23 3.07 0.02
CA LEU A 8 6.18 2.01 1.01
C LEU A 8 5.74 2.62 2.34
N VAL A 9 4.77 1.99 2.99
CA VAL A 9 4.22 2.46 4.27
C VAL A 9 4.28 1.38 5.34
N ASP A 10 4.43 1.78 6.59
CA ASP A 10 4.40 0.87 7.74
C ASP A 10 3.02 0.82 8.43
N ALA A 11 2.88 -0.11 9.39
CA ALA A 11 1.67 -0.25 10.20
C ALA A 11 1.42 0.94 11.15
N SER A 12 2.39 1.84 11.33
CA SER A 12 2.25 3.07 12.09
C SER A 12 1.77 4.25 11.23
N TYR A 13 1.35 3.98 9.99
CA TYR A 13 0.92 4.97 9.01
C TYR A 13 2.04 5.93 8.59
N ARG A 14 3.29 5.50 8.54
CA ARG A 14 4.43 6.33 8.08
C ARG A 14 4.93 5.90 6.72
N PHE A 15 5.41 6.85 5.93
CA PHE A 15 6.15 6.57 4.70
C PHE A 15 7.57 6.09 5.03
N ILE A 16 7.90 4.85 4.70
CA ILE A 16 9.26 4.30 4.82
C ILE A 16 10.10 4.70 3.61
N TYR A 17 9.47 4.71 2.44
CA TYR A 17 10.10 5.04 1.18
C TYR A 17 9.10 5.75 0.28
N ILE A 18 9.57 6.72 -0.47
CA ILE A 18 8.82 7.39 -1.53
C ILE A 18 9.69 7.50 -2.78
N ASP A 19 9.08 7.30 -3.94
CA ASP A 19 9.63 7.70 -5.23
C ASP A 19 8.60 8.56 -5.95
N VAL A 20 9.06 9.69 -6.50
CA VAL A 20 8.19 10.65 -7.18
C VAL A 20 8.70 10.82 -8.59
N GLU A 21 7.98 10.24 -9.54
CA GLU A 21 8.32 10.28 -10.95
C GLU A 21 7.31 11.13 -11.73
N THR A 22 7.81 11.98 -12.61
CA THR A 22 6.98 12.82 -13.49
C THR A 22 6.81 12.13 -14.83
N ASN A 23 5.58 11.75 -15.16
CA ASN A 23 5.30 10.94 -16.33
C ASN A 23 5.25 11.81 -17.61
N GLY A 24 6.31 11.72 -18.42
CA GLY A 24 6.47 12.43 -19.69
C GLY A 24 5.94 11.69 -20.94
N ARG A 25 5.23 10.55 -20.78
CA ARG A 25 4.84 9.52 -21.78
C ARG A 25 5.58 8.19 -21.58
N MET A 26 5.58 7.66 -20.35
CA MET A 26 6.06 6.31 -20.06
C MET A 26 4.95 5.45 -19.46
N ASN A 27 4.88 4.18 -19.89
CA ASN A 27 3.92 3.20 -19.40
C ASN A 27 4.22 2.86 -17.92
N ASP A 28 3.21 2.56 -17.11
CA ASP A 28 3.34 2.36 -15.66
C ASP A 28 4.32 1.22 -15.29
N ALA A 29 4.43 0.21 -16.15
CA ALA A 29 5.41 -0.88 -16.02
C ALA A 29 6.86 -0.41 -16.19
N SER A 30 7.08 0.66 -16.96
CA SER A 30 8.41 1.24 -17.20
C SER A 30 8.86 2.26 -16.15
N ILE A 31 7.93 2.83 -15.39
CA ILE A 31 8.20 3.63 -14.17
C ILE A 31 8.72 2.69 -13.09
N LEU A 32 7.96 1.63 -12.78
CA LEU A 32 8.40 0.61 -11.81
C LEU A 32 9.72 -0.06 -12.20
N SER A 33 9.95 -0.37 -13.48
CA SER A 33 11.20 -1.03 -13.88
C SER A 33 12.44 -0.13 -13.82
N LYS A 34 12.27 1.20 -13.93
CA LYS A 34 13.34 2.21 -13.87
C LYS A 34 13.51 2.88 -12.51
N SER A 35 12.51 2.79 -11.62
CA SER A 35 12.58 3.36 -10.28
C SER A 35 13.80 2.81 -9.51
N LEU A 36 14.44 3.69 -8.73
CA LEU A 36 15.49 3.30 -7.77
C LEU A 36 14.96 2.29 -6.74
N PHE A 37 13.64 2.24 -6.56
CA PHE A 37 12.95 1.21 -5.80
C PHE A 37 13.22 -0.18 -6.35
N ASN A 38 13.02 -0.41 -7.64
CA ASN A 38 13.25 -1.72 -8.25
C ASN A 38 14.73 -2.12 -8.21
N GLU A 39 15.65 -1.17 -8.35
CA GLU A 39 17.08 -1.43 -8.14
C GLU A 39 17.36 -1.85 -6.68
N LYS A 40 16.97 -1.04 -5.68
CA LYS A 40 17.21 -1.34 -4.25
C LYS A 40 16.47 -2.56 -3.71
N LEU A 41 15.32 -2.89 -4.30
CA LEU A 41 14.55 -4.12 -4.03
C LEU A 41 15.27 -5.36 -4.58
N ILE A 42 15.96 -5.22 -5.73
CA ILE A 42 16.80 -6.27 -6.33
C ILE A 42 18.15 -6.40 -5.59
N THR A 43 18.73 -5.30 -5.09
CA THR A 43 20.06 -5.31 -4.44
C THR A 43 20.04 -5.67 -2.93
N ASN A 44 19.04 -6.41 -2.43
CA ASN A 44 18.98 -6.88 -1.02
C ASN A 44 18.98 -5.81 0.08
N ALA A 45 18.82 -4.51 -0.23
CA ALA A 45 18.82 -3.44 0.78
C ALA A 45 17.58 -3.46 1.70
N PHE A 46 16.53 -4.18 1.31
CA PHE A 46 15.30 -4.38 2.10
C PHE A 46 15.30 -5.69 2.92
N ASN A 47 16.47 -6.28 3.19
CA ASN A 47 16.60 -7.41 4.11
C ASN A 47 16.07 -7.10 5.52
N PHE A 48 16.04 -5.83 5.95
CA PHE A 48 15.56 -5.45 7.29
C PHE A 48 14.09 -5.80 7.56
N LEU A 49 13.23 -5.93 6.54
CA LEU A 49 11.83 -6.35 6.69
C LEU A 49 11.60 -7.84 6.44
N LEU A 50 12.62 -8.56 5.95
CA LEU A 50 12.52 -9.91 5.37
C LEU A 50 13.60 -10.89 5.87
N ASN A 51 14.32 -10.57 6.95
CA ASN A 51 15.39 -11.39 7.56
C ASN A 51 14.95 -12.78 8.11
N ARG A 52 13.85 -13.37 7.64
CA ARG A 52 13.46 -14.78 7.87
C ARG A 52 12.85 -15.41 6.62
N SER A 53 13.36 -15.12 5.43
CA SER A 53 12.99 -15.86 4.22
C SER A 53 14.24 -16.03 3.36
N ASP A 54 14.96 -17.13 3.60
CA ASP A 54 16.25 -17.48 2.99
C ASP A 54 16.19 -17.77 1.47
N ASP A 55 15.08 -17.48 0.81
CA ASP A 55 14.95 -17.56 -0.65
C ASP A 55 14.32 -16.26 -1.17
N VAL A 56 15.20 -15.32 -1.50
CA VAL A 56 14.86 -13.97 -1.95
C VAL A 56 14.12 -14.06 -3.29
N PHE A 57 12.81 -13.85 -3.20
CA PHE A 57 11.90 -13.74 -4.32
C PHE A 57 12.49 -12.83 -5.40
N PRO A 58 12.58 -13.26 -6.67
CA PRO A 58 12.72 -12.32 -7.77
C PRO A 58 11.44 -11.48 -7.78
N LEU A 59 11.49 -10.34 -7.10
CA LEU A 59 10.39 -9.38 -6.94
C LEU A 59 10.18 -8.63 -8.26
N ARG A 60 9.75 -9.39 -9.27
CA ARG A 60 8.98 -8.90 -10.40
C ARG A 60 7.71 -9.74 -10.48
N THR A 61 6.82 -9.51 -9.53
CA THR A 61 5.48 -10.10 -9.52
C THR A 61 4.55 -9.07 -8.91
N ASN A 62 3.70 -8.49 -9.75
CA ASN A 62 2.63 -7.61 -9.31
C ASN A 62 1.90 -8.21 -8.11
N LEU A 63 1.98 -7.48 -6.99
CA LEU A 63 1.03 -7.43 -5.86
C LEU A 63 0.36 -8.76 -5.53
N LEU A 64 0.70 -9.36 -4.37
CA LEU A 64 -0.06 -10.47 -3.79
C LEU A 64 -1.57 -10.26 -4.03
N LYS A 65 -2.14 -11.08 -4.92
CA LYS A 65 -3.55 -10.98 -5.28
C LYS A 65 -4.37 -11.77 -4.26
N PRO A 66 -5.55 -11.26 -3.86
CA PRO A 66 -6.46 -12.07 -3.07
C PRO A 66 -6.81 -13.36 -3.84
N TYR A 67 -7.14 -14.43 -3.13
CA TYR A 67 -7.83 -15.57 -3.73
C TYR A 67 -9.14 -15.10 -4.33
N SER A 68 -9.48 -15.65 -5.51
CA SER A 68 -10.74 -15.36 -6.20
C SER A 68 -11.92 -15.67 -5.28
N ARG A 69 -12.89 -14.75 -5.21
CA ARG A 69 -14.13 -14.95 -4.45
C ARG A 69 -15.16 -15.79 -5.22
N ILE A 70 -14.81 -16.27 -6.41
CA ILE A 70 -15.64 -17.16 -7.21
C ILE A 70 -15.52 -18.57 -6.61
N GLY A 71 -16.61 -19.08 -6.05
CA GLY A 71 -16.67 -20.36 -5.34
C GLY A 71 -16.44 -20.25 -3.82
N THR A 72 -16.39 -21.40 -3.15
CA THR A 72 -16.21 -21.47 -1.69
C THR A 72 -14.73 -21.33 -1.33
N LEU A 73 -14.38 -20.26 -0.62
CA LEU A 73 -13.04 -20.06 -0.08
C LEU A 73 -12.82 -20.92 1.17
N SER A 74 -11.65 -21.56 1.26
CA SER A 74 -11.23 -22.24 2.50
C SER A 74 -10.96 -21.23 3.61
N GLN A 75 -11.01 -21.67 4.87
CA GLN A 75 -10.73 -20.82 6.04
C GLN A 75 -9.38 -20.09 5.89
N LYS A 76 -8.34 -20.82 5.48
CA LYS A 76 -7.01 -20.29 5.21
C LYS A 76 -7.02 -19.19 4.14
N GLN A 77 -7.75 -19.39 3.04
CA GLN A 77 -7.88 -18.38 1.99
C GLN A 77 -8.65 -17.14 2.45
N LYS A 78 -9.70 -17.31 3.27
CA LYS A 78 -10.44 -16.22 3.89
C LYS A 78 -9.55 -15.39 4.82
N ILE A 79 -8.76 -16.04 5.68
CA ILE A 79 -7.79 -15.38 6.57
C ILE A 79 -6.80 -14.55 5.75
N PHE A 80 -6.18 -15.16 4.72
CA PHE A 80 -5.25 -14.45 3.85
C PHE A 80 -5.88 -13.23 3.19
N ASN A 81 -7.06 -13.38 2.58
CA ASN A 81 -7.77 -12.27 1.92
C ASN A 81 -8.08 -11.13 2.91
N TYR A 82 -8.47 -11.47 4.14
CA TYR A 82 -8.74 -10.47 5.18
C TYR A 82 -7.46 -9.74 5.62
N ARG A 83 -6.37 -10.47 5.92
CA ARG A 83 -5.07 -9.90 6.28
C ARG A 83 -4.54 -8.95 5.18
N LEU A 84 -4.63 -9.38 3.93
CA LEU A 84 -4.24 -8.59 2.78
C LEU A 84 -5.10 -7.33 2.62
N SER A 85 -6.42 -7.43 2.89
CA SER A 85 -7.32 -6.27 2.89
C SER A 85 -6.93 -5.27 3.98
N ARG A 86 -6.49 -5.73 5.17
CA ARG A 86 -5.99 -4.82 6.21
C ARG A 86 -4.71 -4.08 5.80
N VAL A 87 -3.79 -4.75 5.12
CA VAL A 87 -2.57 -4.09 4.59
C VAL A 87 -2.97 -3.00 3.59
N ARG A 88 -3.89 -3.29 2.65
CA ARG A 88 -4.39 -2.29 1.69
C ARG A 88 -5.04 -1.10 2.39
N ARG A 89 -5.85 -1.33 3.41
CA ARG A 89 -6.47 -0.26 4.20
C ARG A 89 -5.45 0.63 4.90
N ILE A 90 -4.33 0.09 5.39
CA ILE A 90 -3.26 0.93 5.96
C ILE A 90 -2.73 1.87 4.88
N VAL A 91 -2.43 1.36 3.69
CA VAL A 91 -1.98 2.18 2.54
C VAL A 91 -3.00 3.26 2.21
N GLU A 92 -4.26 2.86 2.00
CA GLU A 92 -5.35 3.79 1.69
C GLU A 92 -5.48 4.87 2.75
N ASN A 93 -5.44 4.51 4.04
CA ASN A 93 -5.52 5.44 5.16
C ASN A 93 -4.36 6.43 5.19
N VAL A 94 -3.11 5.99 4.95
CA VAL A 94 -1.96 6.91 4.88
C VAL A 94 -2.19 7.98 3.82
N PHE A 95 -2.60 7.59 2.61
CA PHE A 95 -2.88 8.55 1.54
C PHE A 95 -4.09 9.44 1.84
N GLY A 96 -5.14 8.92 2.48
CA GLY A 96 -6.27 9.75 2.90
C GLY A 96 -5.92 10.76 3.98
N ILE A 97 -5.08 10.39 4.95
CA ILE A 97 -4.55 11.32 5.95
C ILE A 97 -3.72 12.40 5.25
N LEU A 98 -2.86 12.01 4.30
CA LEU A 98 -2.07 12.96 3.53
C LEU A 98 -2.96 13.97 2.79
N VAL A 99 -4.01 13.53 2.11
CA VAL A 99 -4.96 14.43 1.42
C VAL A 99 -5.70 15.33 2.41
N SER A 100 -6.26 14.75 3.47
CA SER A 100 -7.07 15.47 4.46
C SER A 100 -6.26 16.56 5.19
N ARG A 101 -4.99 16.25 5.51
CA ARG A 101 -4.09 17.18 6.20
C ARG A 101 -3.48 18.21 5.26
N PHE A 102 -3.09 17.79 4.06
CA PHE A 102 -2.50 18.63 3.03
C PHE A 102 -3.51 18.82 1.90
N ARG A 103 -4.50 19.68 2.15
CA ARG A 103 -5.64 19.95 1.24
C ARG A 103 -5.24 20.35 -0.19
N ILE A 104 -3.98 20.70 -0.41
CA ILE A 104 -3.42 20.90 -1.76
C ILE A 104 -3.65 19.68 -2.66
N PHE A 105 -3.72 18.46 -2.11
CA PHE A 105 -3.99 17.22 -2.85
C PHE A 105 -5.48 16.93 -3.09
N GLU A 106 -6.42 17.72 -2.54
CA GLU A 106 -7.85 17.53 -2.79
C GLU A 106 -8.22 17.92 -4.23
N ARG A 107 -7.47 18.85 -4.85
CA ARG A 107 -7.73 19.42 -6.17
C ARG A 107 -6.54 19.23 -7.11
N PRO A 108 -6.75 19.31 -8.43
CA PRO A 108 -5.65 19.37 -9.40
C PRO A 108 -4.68 20.52 -9.06
N ILE A 109 -3.39 20.23 -9.07
CA ILE A 109 -2.34 21.18 -8.71
C ILE A 109 -1.72 21.75 -9.99
N SER A 110 -1.85 23.06 -10.19
CA SER A 110 -1.35 23.77 -11.38
C SER A 110 0.00 24.45 -11.11
N VAL A 111 1.06 23.66 -10.92
CA VAL A 111 2.44 24.14 -10.74
C VAL A 111 3.42 23.40 -11.66
N SER A 112 4.65 23.89 -11.78
CA SER A 112 5.70 23.20 -12.54
C SER A 112 6.05 21.83 -11.94
N LEU A 113 6.61 20.93 -12.77
CA LEU A 113 6.98 19.58 -12.37
C LEU A 113 7.99 19.52 -11.21
N ASP A 114 8.95 20.44 -11.17
CA ASP A 114 9.91 20.49 -10.05
C ASP A 114 9.23 20.91 -8.74
N LYS A 115 8.26 21.83 -8.83
CA LYS A 115 7.50 22.30 -7.68
C LYS A 115 6.57 21.22 -7.13
N ILE A 116 5.86 20.48 -7.99
CA ILE A 116 5.00 19.37 -7.54
C ILE A 116 5.83 18.28 -6.85
N ASN A 117 7.01 17.94 -7.37
CA ASN A 117 7.91 16.97 -6.75
C ASN A 117 8.36 17.41 -5.35
N ALA A 118 8.73 18.69 -5.22
CA ALA A 118 9.08 19.27 -3.92
C ALA A 118 7.90 19.26 -2.94
N ILE A 119 6.70 19.63 -3.39
CA ILE A 119 5.46 19.61 -2.59
C ILE A 119 5.17 18.20 -2.08
N VAL A 120 5.22 17.20 -2.95
CA VAL A 120 4.97 15.79 -2.59
C VAL A 120 5.98 15.32 -1.55
N ARG A 121 7.29 15.50 -1.80
CA ARG A 121 8.36 15.09 -0.88
C ARG A 121 8.25 15.78 0.48
N ALA A 122 8.02 17.10 0.48
CA ALA A 122 7.86 17.88 1.70
C ALA A 122 6.63 17.42 2.49
N SER A 123 5.51 17.14 1.82
CA SER A 123 4.28 16.69 2.48
C SER A 123 4.46 15.32 3.13
N CYS A 124 5.12 14.37 2.47
CA CYS A 124 5.45 13.07 3.05
C CYS A 124 6.41 13.18 4.26
N ALA A 125 7.42 14.05 4.17
CA ALA A 125 8.35 14.28 5.28
C ALA A 125 7.64 14.92 6.49
N LEU A 126 6.83 15.95 6.25
CA LEU A 126 6.04 16.62 7.28
C LEU A 126 5.01 15.68 7.91
N HIS A 127 4.35 14.84 7.09
CA HIS A 127 3.45 13.80 7.58
C HIS A 127 4.16 12.87 8.58
N ASN A 128 5.34 12.34 8.22
CA ASN A 128 6.11 11.46 9.09
C ASN A 128 6.55 12.14 10.38
N TRP A 129 7.01 13.39 10.28
CA TRP A 129 7.39 14.19 11.44
C TRP A 129 6.21 14.40 12.38
N LEU A 130 5.08 14.93 11.88
CA LEU A 130 3.85 15.14 12.66
C LEU A 130 3.31 13.85 13.26
N ARG A 131 3.38 12.74 12.50
CA ARG A 131 2.96 11.42 12.99
C ARG A 131 3.79 10.96 14.18
N THR A 132 5.07 11.34 14.23
CA THR A 132 6.01 10.95 15.28
C THR A 132 5.96 11.90 16.48
N THR A 133 5.74 13.19 16.25
CA THR A 133 5.81 14.21 17.30
C THR A 133 4.46 14.60 17.89
N SER A 134 3.35 14.34 17.21
CA SER A 134 2.01 14.74 17.64
C SER A 134 1.05 13.56 17.72
N THR A 135 0.58 13.28 18.93
CA THR A 135 -0.46 12.27 19.18
C THR A 135 -1.83 12.67 18.63
N ALA A 136 -2.06 13.96 18.42
CA ALA A 136 -3.31 14.52 17.87
C ALA A 136 -3.32 14.58 16.33
N TYR A 137 -2.21 14.26 15.65
CA TYR A 137 -2.10 14.36 14.20
C TYR A 137 -3.03 13.39 13.46
N ILE A 138 -3.27 12.21 14.01
CA ILE A 138 -4.32 11.30 13.52
C ILE A 138 -5.44 11.29 14.56
N SER A 139 -6.55 11.97 14.25
CA SER A 139 -7.71 12.00 15.13
C SER A 139 -8.66 10.82 14.85
N ALA A 140 -9.48 10.47 15.85
CA ALA A 140 -10.56 9.51 15.67
C ALA A 140 -11.46 9.95 14.49
N GLY A 141 -11.64 9.05 13.50
CA GLY A 141 -12.39 9.32 12.27
C GLY A 141 -11.54 9.60 11.02
N MET A 142 -10.22 9.80 11.15
CA MET A 142 -9.29 9.92 10.00
C MET A 142 -8.81 8.58 9.46
N ILE A 143 -8.91 7.52 10.26
CA ILE A 143 -8.56 6.15 9.90
C ILE A 143 -9.80 5.27 9.99
N ASP A 144 -9.84 4.24 9.14
CA ASP A 144 -10.87 3.23 9.25
C ASP A 144 -10.73 2.48 10.58
N THR A 145 -11.84 2.32 11.30
CA THR A 145 -11.89 1.50 12.52
C THR A 145 -12.78 0.29 12.27
N GLU A 146 -12.25 -0.90 12.54
CA GLU A 146 -13.02 -2.14 12.45
C GLU A 146 -13.30 -2.70 13.84
N THR A 147 -14.57 -2.90 14.15
CA THR A 147 -15.02 -3.86 15.16
C THR A 147 -15.65 -5.05 14.46
N TRP A 148 -15.77 -6.19 15.16
CA TRP A 148 -16.39 -7.42 14.63
C TRP A 148 -17.84 -7.21 14.13
N MET A 149 -18.50 -6.12 14.53
CA MET A 149 -19.85 -5.75 14.07
C MET A 149 -19.88 -4.66 13.00
N ARG A 150 -18.83 -3.83 12.86
CA ARG A 150 -18.90 -2.61 12.04
C ARG A 150 -17.54 -2.18 11.52
N VAL A 151 -17.47 -1.98 10.21
CA VAL A 151 -16.41 -1.20 9.57
C VAL A 151 -16.88 0.25 9.52
N ARG A 152 -16.24 1.15 10.27
CA ARG A 152 -16.39 2.59 10.03
C ARG A 152 -15.33 3.00 9.03
N LEU A 153 -15.76 3.21 7.79
CA LEU A 153 -14.93 3.81 6.75
C LEU A 153 -14.86 5.32 6.99
N ARG A 154 -13.72 5.92 6.68
CA ARG A 154 -13.59 7.38 6.61
C ARG A 154 -14.65 7.98 5.67
N SER A 155 -15.11 9.21 5.94
CA SER A 155 -16.00 9.92 5.01
C SER A 155 -15.23 10.18 3.71
N ASP A 156 -15.75 9.68 2.59
CA ASP A 156 -15.14 9.81 1.26
C ASP A 156 -15.29 11.28 0.80
N GLN A 157 -14.34 12.16 1.16
CA GLN A 157 -14.19 13.42 0.45
C GLN A 157 -13.79 13.06 -0.99
N GLN A 158 -14.46 13.66 -1.99
CA GLN A 158 -14.10 13.46 -3.39
C GLN A 158 -12.67 13.96 -3.64
N VAL A 159 -11.70 13.05 -3.59
CA VAL A 159 -10.30 13.34 -3.88
C VAL A 159 -10.10 13.35 -5.39
N GLN A 160 -9.77 14.51 -5.96
CA GLN A 160 -9.50 14.64 -7.40
C GLN A 160 -8.00 14.78 -7.71
N GLY A 161 -7.18 15.21 -6.74
CA GLY A 161 -5.74 15.47 -6.96
C GLY A 161 -4.82 14.24 -6.81
N LEU A 162 -5.22 13.21 -6.06
CA LEU A 162 -4.50 11.93 -5.95
C LEU A 162 -5.38 10.78 -6.42
N VAL A 163 -4.87 10.01 -7.40
CA VAL A 163 -5.58 8.90 -8.04
C VAL A 163 -4.76 7.62 -7.89
N ASP A 164 -5.41 6.55 -7.43
CA ASP A 164 -4.81 5.23 -7.33
C ASP A 164 -4.67 4.57 -8.71
N VAL A 165 -3.43 4.48 -9.20
CA VAL A 165 -3.08 3.93 -10.52
C VAL A 165 -3.14 2.40 -10.54
N THR A 166 -3.15 1.72 -9.37
CA THR A 166 -3.09 0.25 -9.30
C THR A 166 -4.40 -0.43 -9.68
N LYS A 167 -5.53 0.29 -9.69
CA LYS A 167 -6.87 -0.24 -10.02
C LYS A 167 -6.99 -0.74 -11.46
N ASN A 168 -6.12 -0.29 -12.37
CA ASN A 168 -6.17 -0.63 -13.81
C ASN A 168 -5.07 -1.60 -14.27
N ILE A 169 -4.21 -2.09 -13.37
CA ILE A 169 -3.11 -3.00 -13.75
C ILE A 169 -3.61 -4.45 -13.83
N ALA A 170 -4.35 -4.75 -14.90
CA ALA A 170 -4.63 -6.12 -15.32
C ALA A 170 -3.45 -6.67 -16.14
N SER A 171 -2.39 -7.13 -15.48
CA SER A 171 -1.32 -7.87 -16.16
C SER A 171 -1.45 -9.37 -15.90
N ASN A 172 -1.50 -10.13 -17.00
CA ASN A 172 -1.84 -11.55 -17.05
C ASN A 172 -0.63 -12.52 -16.98
N ASN A 173 0.62 -12.05 -16.82
CA ASN A 173 1.77 -12.86 -17.26
C ASN A 173 2.76 -13.42 -16.22
N HIS A 174 2.50 -13.38 -14.90
CA HIS A 174 3.41 -13.99 -13.91
C HIS A 174 2.70 -14.82 -12.82
N TYR A 175 2.00 -15.88 -13.25
CA TYR A 175 1.02 -16.60 -12.43
C TYR A 175 1.57 -17.62 -11.43
N ARG A 176 2.69 -18.30 -11.70
CA ARG A 176 3.11 -19.46 -10.88
C ARG A 176 3.88 -19.08 -9.62
N ASN A 177 4.86 -18.16 -9.72
CA ASN A 177 5.63 -17.74 -8.55
C ASN A 177 4.77 -16.95 -7.55
N ALA A 178 3.91 -16.05 -8.02
CA ALA A 178 3.03 -15.26 -7.17
C ALA A 178 2.00 -16.10 -6.41
N ALA A 179 1.48 -17.17 -7.03
CA ALA A 179 0.57 -18.09 -6.37
C ALA A 179 1.26 -18.86 -5.23
N ALA A 180 2.48 -19.36 -5.47
CA ALA A 180 3.25 -20.06 -4.44
C ALA A 180 3.59 -19.14 -3.25
N VAL A 181 3.96 -17.88 -3.50
CA VAL A 181 4.20 -16.89 -2.43
C VAL A 181 2.93 -16.68 -1.60
N ARG A 182 1.78 -16.48 -2.28
CA ARG A 182 0.48 -16.31 -1.63
C ARG A 182 0.14 -17.51 -0.75
N ASP A 183 0.34 -18.72 -1.25
CA ASP A 183 0.02 -19.95 -0.54
C ASP A 183 0.92 -20.16 0.68
N LYS A 184 2.20 -19.77 0.61
CA LYS A 184 3.12 -19.72 1.76
C LYS A 184 2.64 -18.73 2.84
N PHE A 185 2.24 -17.52 2.45
CA PHE A 185 1.68 -16.54 3.41
C PHE A 185 0.37 -17.02 4.03
N ALA A 186 -0.50 -17.62 3.23
CA ALA A 186 -1.75 -18.16 3.73
C ALA A 186 -1.47 -19.28 4.76
N GLU A 187 -0.48 -20.14 4.52
CA GLU A 187 -0.08 -21.18 5.48
C GLU A 187 0.45 -20.54 6.77
N TYR A 188 1.36 -19.58 6.65
CA TYR A 188 1.90 -18.87 7.78
C TYR A 188 0.82 -18.21 8.63
N PHE A 189 -0.15 -17.49 8.03
CA PHE A 189 -1.21 -16.82 8.78
C PHE A 189 -2.21 -17.80 9.43
N SER A 190 -2.32 -19.02 8.93
CA SER A 190 -3.12 -20.09 9.54
C SER A 190 -2.37 -20.86 10.62
N GLY A 191 -1.03 -20.91 10.56
CA GLY A 191 -0.15 -21.52 11.56
C GLY A 191 0.51 -20.49 12.47
N ASN A 192 1.84 -20.36 12.38
CA ASN A 192 2.67 -19.54 13.29
C ASN A 192 2.30 -18.05 13.35
N GLY A 193 1.77 -17.49 12.27
CA GLY A 193 1.32 -16.10 12.17
C GLY A 193 -0.12 -15.88 12.60
N SER A 194 -0.78 -16.90 13.15
CA SER A 194 -2.16 -16.82 13.61
C SER A 194 -2.32 -15.83 14.76
N VAL A 195 -3.48 -15.15 14.79
CA VAL A 195 -3.84 -14.19 15.84
C VAL A 195 -5.27 -14.47 16.29
N SER A 196 -5.55 -14.18 17.56
CA SER A 196 -6.82 -14.52 18.21
C SER A 196 -8.06 -13.97 17.49
N TRP A 197 -7.99 -12.75 16.94
CA TRP A 197 -9.13 -12.09 16.31
C TRP A 197 -9.38 -12.48 14.85
N GLN A 198 -8.48 -13.21 14.16
CA GLN A 198 -8.64 -13.37 12.71
C GLN A 198 -9.82 -14.24 12.30
N ASN A 199 -10.19 -15.22 13.13
CA ASN A 199 -11.32 -16.11 12.85
C ASN A 199 -12.67 -15.43 13.05
N THR A 200 -12.75 -14.42 13.93
CA THR A 200 -13.99 -13.66 14.16
C THR A 200 -14.25 -12.61 13.08
N MET A 201 -13.23 -12.27 12.28
CA MET A 201 -13.31 -11.23 11.25
C MET A 201 -13.57 -11.78 9.84
N ILE A 202 -13.67 -13.10 9.69
CA ILE A 202 -13.89 -13.75 8.39
C ILE A 202 -15.27 -14.41 8.35
N HIS A 203 -16.00 -14.12 7.28
CA HIS A 203 -17.33 -14.65 6.98
C HIS A 203 -17.31 -15.36 5.63
#